data_AF-A0A9E1AWN1-F1
#
_entry.id   AF-A0A9E1AWN1-F1
#
_cell.length_a   1.000
_cell.length_b   1.000
_cell.length_c   1.000
_cell.angle_alpha   90.00
_cell.angle_beta   90.00
_cell.angle_gamma   90.00
#
_symmetry.space_group_name_H-M   'P 1'
#
loop_
_entity.id
_entity.type
_entity.pdbx_description
1 polymer ?
#
loop_
_entity_poly.entity_id
_entity_poly.type
_entity_poly.pdbx_seq_one_letter_code
_entity_poly.pdbx_strand_id
1 'polypeptide(L)'
;MENAEKLTNAKIIMDDCNVDKAIQEQVCDAINNIGYSKRLKGHSPTTLEGKIVSDVDMCDALGANGILRVYTYSMKNGKPFFDRNIFPIEDMNAEKYTRKCADSSVCHIFEKILKLKDLMLTDSGKEESKNRHQIVVDFLYHLFNEENAPEWIEYLNNYLK
;
A
#
# COMPACT_ATOMS: atom_id res chain seq x y z
N MET A 1 9.91 4.97 -17.99
CA MET A 1 10.43 4.15 -16.88
C MET A 1 11.82 4.62 -16.43
N GLU A 2 12.77 4.85 -17.35
CA GLU A 2 14.13 5.32 -17.01
C GLU A 2 14.20 6.66 -16.23
N ASN A 3 13.35 7.63 -16.57
CA ASN A 3 13.30 8.92 -15.85
C ASN A 3 12.79 8.79 -14.39
N ALA A 4 11.98 7.78 -14.12
CA ALA A 4 11.47 7.53 -12.76
C ALA A 4 12.54 6.84 -11.89
N GLU A 5 13.39 5.99 -12.47
CA GLU A 5 14.52 5.39 -11.76
C GLU A 5 15.61 6.42 -11.43
N LYS A 6 15.81 7.41 -12.31
CA LYS A 6 16.80 8.49 -12.11
C LYS A 6 16.29 9.66 -11.26
N LEU A 7 15.01 9.65 -10.89
CA LEU A 7 14.31 10.73 -10.17
C LEU A 7 14.45 12.10 -10.86
N THR A 8 14.48 12.12 -12.19
CA THR A 8 14.81 13.32 -12.99
C THR A 8 13.92 14.51 -12.64
N ASN A 9 12.60 14.28 -12.51
CA ASN A 9 11.65 15.35 -12.20
C ASN A 9 11.84 15.91 -10.80
N ALA A 10 12.12 15.07 -9.80
CA ALA A 10 12.35 15.53 -8.43
C ALA A 10 13.57 16.44 -8.35
N LYS A 11 14.66 16.07 -9.05
CA LYS A 11 15.87 16.88 -9.14
C LYS A 11 15.62 18.22 -9.82
N ILE A 12 14.94 18.23 -10.97
CA ILE A 12 14.58 19.46 -11.70
C ILE A 12 13.75 20.39 -10.79
N ILE A 13 12.70 19.87 -10.16
CA ILE A 13 11.83 20.69 -9.30
C ILE A 13 12.62 21.28 -8.11
N MET A 14 13.49 20.49 -7.48
CA MET A 14 14.30 20.97 -6.36
C MET A 14 15.36 21.99 -6.78
N ASP A 15 15.97 21.80 -7.96
CA ASP A 15 16.90 22.76 -8.55
C ASP A 15 16.20 24.09 -8.88
N ASP A 16 15.02 24.05 -9.50
CA ASP A 16 14.20 25.24 -9.78
C ASP A 16 13.80 25.99 -8.50
N CYS A 17 13.65 25.27 -7.39
CA CYS A 17 13.37 25.82 -6.07
C CYS A 17 14.62 26.27 -5.29
N ASN A 18 15.83 26.14 -5.87
CA ASN A 18 17.12 26.41 -5.21
C ASN A 18 17.32 25.65 -3.88
N VAL A 19 16.87 24.39 -3.81
CA VAL A 19 17.08 23.53 -2.65
C VAL A 19 18.56 23.13 -2.55
N ASP A 20 19.12 23.17 -1.35
CA ASP A 20 20.52 22.77 -1.10
C ASP A 20 20.81 21.33 -1.56
N LYS A 21 22.00 21.10 -2.14
CA LYS A 21 22.36 19.80 -2.72
C LYS A 21 22.35 18.66 -1.69
N ALA A 22 22.75 18.90 -0.44
CA ALA A 22 22.70 17.87 0.59
C ALA A 22 21.24 17.47 0.91
N ILE A 23 20.31 18.43 0.91
CA ILE A 23 18.88 18.16 1.09
C ILE A 23 18.33 17.38 -0.11
N GLN A 24 18.71 17.75 -1.34
CA GLN A 24 18.28 17.03 -2.54
C GLN A 24 18.69 15.55 -2.51
N GLU A 25 19.92 15.26 -2.05
CA GLU A 25 20.42 13.90 -1.91
C GLU A 25 19.60 13.11 -0.89
N GLN A 26 19.31 13.69 0.28
CA GLN A 26 18.46 13.06 1.30
C GLN A 26 17.04 12.77 0.79
N VAL A 27 16.43 13.72 0.05
CA VAL A 27 15.11 13.53 -0.55
C VAL A 27 15.14 12.41 -1.60
N CYS A 28 16.14 12.40 -2.48
CA CYS A 28 16.29 11.36 -3.49
C CYS A 28 16.51 9.98 -2.87
N ASP A 29 17.30 9.89 -1.80
CA ASP A 29 17.49 8.65 -1.05
C ASP A 29 16.17 8.16 -0.43
N ALA A 30 15.41 9.05 0.21
CA ALA A 30 14.09 8.71 0.75
C ALA A 30 13.17 8.16 -0.35
N ILE A 31 13.00 8.89 -1.47
CA ILE A 31 12.13 8.46 -2.58
C ILE A 31 12.53 7.08 -3.14
N ASN A 32 13.83 6.77 -3.18
CA ASN A 32 14.31 5.48 -3.68
C ASN A 32 14.01 4.30 -2.75
N ASN A 33 13.75 4.57 -1.47
CA ASN A 33 13.59 3.56 -0.42
C ASN A 33 12.17 3.48 0.18
N ILE A 34 11.26 4.41 -0.15
CA ILE A 34 9.85 4.37 0.29
C ILE A 34 8.94 3.55 -0.63
N GLY A 35 7.81 3.10 -0.08
CA GLY A 35 6.72 2.45 -0.81
C GLY A 35 6.76 0.91 -0.80
N TYR A 36 5.58 0.30 -0.95
CA TYR A 36 5.38 -1.15 -0.79
C TYR A 36 6.25 -2.00 -1.74
N SER A 37 6.33 -1.63 -3.03
CA SER A 37 7.14 -2.37 -4.01
C SER A 37 8.63 -2.38 -3.66
N LYS A 38 9.13 -1.29 -3.06
CA LYS A 38 10.52 -1.16 -2.60
C LYS A 38 10.73 -1.98 -1.34
N ARG A 39 9.77 -1.95 -0.41
CA ARG A 39 9.75 -2.81 0.78
C ARG A 39 9.86 -4.29 0.44
N LEU A 40 9.11 -4.78 -0.54
CA LEU A 40 9.18 -6.18 -1.00
C LEU A 40 10.56 -6.58 -1.58
N LYS A 41 11.38 -5.60 -1.97
CA LYS A 41 12.75 -5.82 -2.45
C LYS A 41 13.80 -5.67 -1.33
N GLY A 42 13.37 -5.50 -0.08
CA GLY A 42 14.25 -5.30 1.07
C GLY A 42 14.73 -3.87 1.27
N HIS A 43 14.21 -2.90 0.51
CA HIS A 43 14.55 -1.49 0.72
C HIS A 43 13.75 -0.90 1.89
N SER A 44 14.41 0.01 2.61
CA SER A 44 13.82 0.75 3.73
C SER A 44 14.51 2.09 3.88
N PRO A 45 13.79 3.19 4.15
CA PRO A 45 14.43 4.42 4.58
C PRO A 45 15.12 4.20 5.93
N THR A 46 16.27 4.84 6.09
CA THR A 46 17.10 4.78 7.30
C THR A 46 16.93 6.03 8.16
N THR A 47 16.75 7.19 7.52
CA THR A 47 16.51 8.49 8.16
C THR A 47 15.13 8.56 8.82
N LEU A 48 14.98 9.46 9.80
CA LEU A 48 13.70 9.67 10.47
C LEU A 48 12.65 10.23 9.50
N GLU A 49 13.03 11.22 8.69
CA GLU A 49 12.20 11.87 7.69
C GLU A 49 11.71 10.86 6.65
N GLY A 50 12.60 10.01 6.14
CA GLY A 50 12.24 8.95 5.20
C GLY A 50 11.28 7.93 5.82
N LYS A 51 11.47 7.59 7.11
CA LYS A 51 10.56 6.70 7.83
C LYS A 51 9.17 7.31 7.98
N ILE A 52 9.09 8.58 8.39
CA ILE A 52 7.84 9.32 8.51
C ILE A 52 7.11 9.37 7.17
N VAL A 53 7.80 9.75 6.08
CA VAL A 53 7.20 9.83 4.74
C VAL A 53 6.74 8.45 4.25
N SER A 54 7.51 7.40 4.51
CA SER A 54 7.11 6.02 4.18
C SER A 54 5.83 5.61 4.92
N ASP A 55 5.73 5.90 6.21
CA ASP A 55 4.57 5.55 7.00
C ASP A 55 3.33 6.32 6.53
N VAL A 56 3.47 7.61 6.22
CA VAL A 56 2.35 8.43 5.70
C VAL A 56 1.85 7.91 4.35
N ASP A 57 2.74 7.57 3.42
CA ASP A 57 2.37 6.97 2.12
C ASP A 57 1.61 5.65 2.29
N MET A 58 2.07 4.77 3.18
CA MET A 58 1.42 3.48 3.45
C MET A 58 0.10 3.64 4.22
N CYS A 59 0.02 4.55 5.18
CA CYS A 59 -1.20 4.84 5.94
C CYS A 59 -2.32 5.43 5.06
N ASP A 60 -1.98 6.17 4.01
CA ASP A 60 -2.95 6.73 3.06
C ASP A 60 -3.58 5.65 2.15
N ALA A 61 -2.96 4.48 2.07
CA ALA A 61 -3.54 3.31 1.40
C ALA A 61 -4.49 2.49 2.31
N LEU A 62 -4.50 2.77 3.62
CA LEU A 62 -5.38 2.15 4.61
C LEU A 62 -6.61 3.04 4.91
N GLY A 63 -7.57 2.49 5.66
CA GLY A 63 -8.73 3.21 6.15
C GLY A 63 -9.77 3.54 5.07
N ALA A 64 -10.69 4.45 5.39
CA ALA A 64 -11.81 4.80 4.51
C ALA A 64 -11.35 5.34 3.15
N ASN A 65 -10.40 6.28 3.14
CA ASN A 65 -9.84 6.80 1.89
C ASN A 65 -9.08 5.72 1.11
N GLY A 66 -8.39 4.81 1.80
CA GLY A 66 -7.76 3.64 1.20
C GLY A 66 -8.76 2.79 0.40
N ILE A 67 -9.90 2.46 1.01
CA ILE A 67 -10.98 1.70 0.35
C ILE A 67 -11.47 2.42 -0.91
N LEU A 68 -11.75 3.73 -0.82
CA LEU A 68 -12.20 4.54 -1.96
C LEU A 68 -11.17 4.57 -3.09
N ARG A 69 -9.87 4.67 -2.76
CA ARG A 69 -8.78 4.64 -3.75
C ARG A 69 -8.69 3.30 -4.45
N VAL A 70 -8.78 2.19 -3.71
CA VAL A 70 -8.76 0.84 -4.29
C VAL A 70 -9.96 0.63 -5.22
N TYR A 71 -11.16 1.04 -4.79
CA TYR A 71 -12.36 0.98 -5.62
C TYR A 71 -12.21 1.80 -6.90
N THR A 72 -11.80 3.07 -6.78
CA THR A 72 -11.62 3.98 -7.92
C THR A 72 -10.61 3.45 -8.92
N TYR A 73 -9.47 2.93 -8.44
CA TYR A 73 -8.46 2.32 -9.29
C TYR A 73 -9.01 1.10 -10.03
N SER A 74 -9.73 0.21 -9.34
CA SER A 74 -10.27 -1.01 -9.94
C SER A 74 -11.31 -0.71 -11.00
N MET A 75 -12.22 0.25 -10.73
CA MET A 75 -13.22 0.72 -11.70
C MET A 75 -12.58 1.30 -12.96
N LYS A 76 -11.52 2.12 -12.81
CA LYS A 76 -10.77 2.67 -13.96
C LYS A 76 -10.13 1.58 -14.82
N ASN A 77 -9.77 0.45 -14.22
CA ASN A 77 -9.12 -0.68 -14.90
C ASN A 77 -10.11 -1.81 -15.27
N GLY A 78 -11.43 -1.57 -15.16
CA GLY A 78 -12.46 -2.55 -15.53
C GLY A 78 -12.45 -3.82 -14.66
N LYS A 79 -11.99 -3.72 -13.41
CA LYS A 79 -11.95 -4.83 -12.46
C LYS A 79 -13.12 -4.73 -11.49
N PRO A 80 -13.78 -5.86 -11.15
CA PRO A 80 -14.82 -5.86 -10.14
C PRO A 80 -14.24 -5.49 -8.77
N PHE A 81 -15.08 -4.92 -7.91
CA PHE A 81 -14.67 -4.70 -6.53
C PHE A 81 -14.51 -6.03 -5.78
N PHE A 82 -15.49 -6.91 -5.92
CA PHE A 82 -15.51 -8.23 -5.29
C PHE A 82 -15.94 -9.29 -6.30
N ASP A 83 -15.21 -10.40 -6.33
CA ASP A 83 -15.61 -11.65 -7.00
C ASP A 83 -15.46 -12.78 -5.99
N ARG A 84 -16.60 -13.35 -5.58
CA ARG A 84 -16.64 -14.36 -4.52
C ARG A 84 -15.92 -15.66 -4.87
N ASN A 85 -15.68 -15.92 -6.17
CA ASN A 85 -15.08 -17.16 -6.63
C ASN A 85 -13.55 -17.06 -6.79
N ILE A 86 -12.96 -15.89 -6.56
CA ILE A 86 -11.54 -15.64 -6.77
C ILE A 86 -10.88 -15.18 -5.47
N PHE A 87 -10.15 -16.09 -4.83
CA PHE A 87 -9.41 -15.80 -3.61
C PHE A 87 -8.05 -15.13 -3.88
N PRO A 88 -7.49 -14.38 -2.91
CA PRO A 88 -6.21 -13.71 -3.07
C PRO A 88 -5.03 -14.69 -3.08
N ILE A 89 -3.89 -14.25 -3.62
CA ILE A 89 -2.64 -15.02 -3.55
C ILE A 89 -1.87 -14.66 -2.28
N GLU A 90 -1.66 -15.66 -1.40
CA GLU A 90 -1.03 -15.45 -0.09
C GLU A 90 0.48 -15.14 -0.22
N ASP A 91 1.21 -15.93 -1.01
CA ASP A 91 2.67 -15.80 -1.23
C ASP A 91 3.04 -14.78 -2.33
N MET A 92 2.61 -13.54 -2.15
CA MET A 92 2.96 -12.44 -3.05
C MET A 92 4.37 -11.91 -2.79
N ASN A 93 5.27 -12.05 -3.77
CA ASN A 93 6.63 -11.49 -3.76
C ASN A 93 6.75 -10.30 -4.73
N ALA A 94 7.88 -9.58 -4.72
CA ALA A 94 8.07 -8.38 -5.54
C ALA A 94 7.87 -8.61 -7.05
N GLU A 95 8.30 -9.77 -7.57
CA GLU A 95 8.18 -10.13 -8.98
C GLU A 95 6.71 -10.37 -9.36
N LYS A 96 5.99 -11.15 -8.54
CA LYS A 96 4.55 -11.39 -8.71
C LYS A 96 3.74 -10.10 -8.58
N TYR A 97 4.06 -9.25 -7.59
CA TYR A 97 3.38 -7.97 -7.38
C TYR A 97 3.54 -7.02 -8.58
N THR A 98 4.71 -7.00 -9.23
CA THR A 98 4.95 -6.11 -10.37
C THR A 98 4.26 -6.59 -11.64
N ARG A 99 4.12 -7.90 -11.82
CA ARG A 99 3.51 -8.50 -13.02
C ARG A 99 2.00 -8.70 -12.91
N LYS A 100 1.47 -8.85 -11.69
CA LYS A 100 0.05 -9.15 -11.46
C LYS A 100 -0.74 -7.86 -11.27
N CYS A 101 -1.84 -7.75 -12.01
CA CYS A 101 -2.96 -6.90 -11.63
C CYS A 101 -3.91 -7.75 -10.78
N ALA A 102 -4.25 -7.30 -9.57
CA ALA A 102 -5.20 -8.02 -8.73
C ALA A 102 -6.52 -8.28 -9.49
N ASP A 103 -7.10 -9.46 -9.27
CA ASP A 103 -8.29 -9.89 -10.01
C ASP A 103 -9.55 -9.13 -9.57
N SER A 104 -9.57 -8.66 -8.32
CA SER A 104 -10.58 -7.76 -7.76
C SER A 104 -9.96 -6.78 -6.75
N SER A 105 -10.71 -5.75 -6.35
CA SER A 105 -10.32 -4.85 -5.25
C SER A 105 -10.10 -5.60 -3.95
N VAL A 106 -10.98 -6.54 -3.60
CA VAL A 106 -10.87 -7.35 -2.39
C VAL A 106 -9.59 -8.17 -2.42
N CYS A 107 -9.23 -8.80 -3.55
CA CYS A 107 -7.93 -9.48 -3.67
C CYS A 107 -6.77 -8.52 -3.37
N HIS A 108 -6.78 -7.30 -3.92
CA HIS A 108 -5.73 -6.31 -3.64
C HIS A 108 -5.65 -5.92 -2.16
N ILE A 109 -6.80 -5.85 -1.48
CA ILE A 109 -6.86 -5.53 -0.07
C ILE A 109 -6.12 -6.59 0.77
N PHE A 110 -6.31 -7.88 0.50
CA PHE A 110 -5.57 -8.95 1.15
C PHE A 110 -4.11 -9.05 0.69
N GLU A 111 -3.87 -8.96 -0.61
CA GLU A 111 -2.54 -9.13 -1.21
C GLU A 111 -1.55 -8.06 -0.72
N LYS A 112 -2.03 -6.84 -0.45
CA LYS A 112 -1.22 -5.69 -0.04
C LYS A 112 -1.76 -4.93 1.17
N ILE A 113 -2.99 -4.39 1.08
CA ILE A 113 -3.44 -3.31 1.96
C ILE A 113 -3.42 -3.73 3.43
N LEU A 114 -3.97 -4.90 3.76
CA LEU A 114 -3.99 -5.39 5.14
C LEU A 114 -2.59 -5.64 5.72
N LYS A 115 -1.58 -5.90 4.89
CA LYS A 115 -0.19 -6.11 5.32
C LYS A 115 0.53 -4.82 5.72
N LEU A 116 0.00 -3.66 5.33
CA LEU A 116 0.71 -2.38 5.51
C LEU A 116 0.89 -1.99 6.98
N LYS A 117 -0.03 -2.36 7.88
CA LYS A 117 0.09 -2.03 9.32
C LYS A 117 1.38 -2.57 9.95
N ASP A 118 1.86 -3.72 9.47
CA ASP A 118 3.03 -4.42 10.02
C ASP A 118 4.35 -3.92 9.39
N LEU A 119 4.26 -3.00 8.43
CA LEU A 119 5.40 -2.41 7.72
C LEU A 119 5.74 -0.99 8.22
N MET A 120 4.97 -0.46 9.17
CA MET A 120 5.18 0.87 9.75
C MET A 120 6.47 0.93 10.56
N LEU A 121 7.22 2.00 10.37
CA LEU A 121 8.58 2.16 10.90
C LEU A 121 8.62 3.02 12.17
N THR A 122 7.67 3.95 12.31
CA THR A 122 7.54 4.84 13.46
C THR A 122 6.43 4.36 14.39
N ASP A 123 6.52 4.72 15.68
CA ASP A 123 5.51 4.28 16.65
C ASP A 123 4.16 4.96 16.41
N SER A 124 4.15 6.23 16.01
CA SER A 124 2.93 6.93 15.57
C SER A 124 2.32 6.31 14.31
N GLY A 125 3.14 5.90 13.34
CA GLY A 125 2.67 5.18 12.14
C GLY A 125 2.04 3.83 12.49
N LYS A 126 2.64 3.07 13.43
CA LYS A 126 2.06 1.82 13.94
C LYS A 126 0.73 2.04 14.66
N GLU A 127 0.60 3.11 15.44
CA GLU A 127 -0.65 3.43 16.13
C GLU A 127 -1.75 3.81 15.13
N GLU A 128 -1.48 4.75 14.24
CA GLU A 128 -2.46 5.22 13.26
C GLU A 128 -2.88 4.11 12.29
N SER A 129 -1.93 3.30 11.82
CA SER A 129 -2.21 2.19 10.90
C SER A 129 -3.09 1.12 11.51
N LYS A 130 -3.04 0.87 12.84
CA LYS A 130 -3.95 -0.08 13.51
C LYS A 130 -5.39 0.39 13.41
N ASN A 131 -5.65 1.67 13.70
CA ASN A 131 -6.99 2.25 13.61
C ASN A 131 -7.52 2.15 12.18
N ARG A 132 -6.69 2.52 11.19
CA ARG A 132 -7.07 2.46 9.77
C ARG A 132 -7.23 1.04 9.25
N HIS A 133 -6.41 0.10 9.72
CA HIS A 133 -6.53 -1.31 9.39
C HIS A 133 -7.87 -1.87 9.89
N GLN A 134 -8.27 -1.51 11.11
CA GLN A 134 -9.56 -1.96 11.66
C GLN A 134 -10.74 -1.52 10.79
N ILE A 135 -10.73 -0.28 10.29
CA ILE A 135 -11.76 0.21 9.35
C ILE A 135 -11.85 -0.69 8.10
N VAL A 136 -10.71 -1.11 7.55
CA VAL A 136 -10.68 -1.99 6.37
C VAL A 136 -11.21 -3.38 6.72
N VAL A 137 -10.85 -3.92 7.88
CA VAL A 137 -11.34 -5.22 8.37
C VAL A 137 -12.84 -5.19 8.59
N ASP A 138 -13.36 -4.19 9.28
CA ASP A 138 -14.80 -4.04 9.56
C ASP A 138 -15.59 -3.91 8.25
N PHE A 139 -15.08 -3.10 7.32
CA PHE A 139 -15.66 -2.99 5.98
C PHE A 139 -15.75 -4.35 5.28
N LEU A 140 -14.70 -5.17 5.31
CA LEU A 140 -14.72 -6.50 4.71
C LEU A 140 -15.73 -7.43 5.39
N TYR A 141 -15.83 -7.43 6.73
CA TYR A 141 -16.85 -8.21 7.43
C TYR A 141 -18.26 -7.81 7.01
N HIS A 142 -18.56 -6.51 6.95
CA HIS A 142 -19.86 -6.01 6.52
C HIS A 142 -20.14 -6.41 5.07
N LEU A 143 -19.19 -6.19 4.16
CA LEU A 143 -19.32 -6.57 2.76
C LEU A 143 -19.63 -8.06 2.60
N PHE A 144 -18.85 -8.94 3.24
CA PHE A 144 -19.04 -10.39 3.09
C PHE A 144 -20.33 -10.88 3.70
N ASN A 145 -20.80 -10.24 4.78
CA ASN A 145 -22.10 -10.54 5.36
C ASN A 145 -23.25 -10.11 4.43
N GLU A 146 -23.19 -8.91 3.85
CA GLU A 146 -24.19 -8.41 2.90
C GLU A 146 -24.25 -9.26 1.61
N GLU A 147 -23.10 -9.75 1.15
CA GLU A 147 -22.97 -10.64 -0.01
C GLU A 147 -23.30 -12.12 0.29
N ASN A 148 -23.66 -12.45 1.55
CA ASN A 148 -23.88 -13.81 2.05
C ASN A 148 -22.73 -14.76 1.68
N ALA A 149 -21.48 -14.36 1.97
CA ALA A 149 -20.25 -15.07 1.62
C ALA A 149 -19.53 -15.65 2.86
N PRO A 150 -20.05 -16.75 3.46
CA PRO A 150 -19.49 -17.31 4.69
C PRO A 150 -18.05 -17.81 4.53
N GLU A 151 -17.67 -18.30 3.35
CA GLU A 151 -16.30 -18.75 3.07
C GLU A 151 -15.29 -17.60 3.16
N TRP A 152 -15.72 -16.39 2.79
CA TRP A 152 -14.88 -15.17 2.89
C TRP A 152 -14.78 -14.64 4.31
N ILE A 153 -15.82 -14.82 5.13
CA ILE A 153 -15.75 -14.55 6.57
C ILE A 153 -14.76 -15.49 7.24
N GLU A 154 -14.82 -16.79 6.93
CA GLU A 154 -13.84 -17.78 7.43
C GLU A 154 -12.42 -17.44 6.95
N TYR A 155 -12.27 -17.09 5.67
CA TYR A 155 -10.99 -16.66 5.11
C TYR A 155 -10.42 -15.44 5.84
N LEU A 156 -11.22 -14.40 6.06
CA LEU A 156 -10.81 -13.21 6.80
C LEU A 156 -10.42 -13.55 8.25
N ASN A 157 -11.20 -14.38 8.93
CA ASN A 157 -10.88 -14.85 10.28
C ASN A 157 -9.54 -15.60 10.34
N ASN A 158 -9.23 -16.41 9.34
CA ASN A 158 -7.96 -17.13 9.27
C ASN A 158 -6.79 -16.21 8.91
N TYR A 159 -7.01 -15.24 8.03
CA TYR A 159 -6.01 -14.24 7.66
C TYR A 159 -5.57 -13.35 8.83
N LEU A 160 -6.50 -13.04 9.75
CA LEU A 160 -6.25 -12.13 10.89
C LEU A 160 -5.61 -12.80 12.12
N LYS A 161 -5.48 -14.14 12.12
CA LYS A 161 -4.80 -14.89 13.19
C LYS A 161 -3.29 -14.74 13.08
#